data_AF-A0A6G1RYV7-F1
#
_entry.id   AF-A0A6G1RYV7-F1
#
_cell.length_a   1.000
_cell.length_b   1.000
_cell.length_c   1.000
_cell.angle_alpha   90.00
_cell.angle_beta   90.00
_cell.angle_gamma   90.00
#
_symmetry.space_group_name_H-M   'P 1'
#
loop_
_entity.id
_entity.type
_entity.pdbx_description
1 polymer ?
#
loop_
_entity_poly.entity_id
_entity_poly.type
_entity_poly.pdbx_seq_one_letter_code
_entity_poly.pdbx_strand_id
1 'polypeptide(L)'
;MLENSQMKENMMLQAMDEVLKVDLQALKAELSQLTTNLAAIVKKVTSNVMSQVEQALERNCDQAEEVKRLPESEQGKVLEHVLLLSHNVSSRLGRLESAWLRRLEVEAQETAFQQDKFGPTRGDSLVLNSLWEELQQTRDELKASQKWAAQHLLPAGCETAILFPMRSKKIFGSVHPTAGMALHSFTACIWIKVTEALDKTIVFSYGTKLNPYEIQLYLSRDSAVLVVSGDQHKLAVKNAVVPGKWIHLCGAWSSENGSASLWVNGELAATALDVADAHTVPDGGILQIGQEKNGCCTGGGFDEALAFSGKLTGFNMWDRVLSAQEIAAQSGEDACGIRGNIIGWGVTEVLPYGGAQYVS
;
A
#
# COMPACT_ATOMS: atom_id res chain seq x y z
N MET A 1 -46.28 -36.52 69.03
CA MET A 1 -46.24 -36.82 67.58
C MET A 1 -45.40 -35.83 66.75
N LEU A 2 -45.00 -34.66 67.26
CA LEU A 2 -44.22 -33.68 66.48
C LEU A 2 -42.72 -33.98 66.37
N GLU A 3 -42.07 -34.56 67.38
CA GLU A 3 -40.61 -34.82 67.37
C GLU A 3 -40.17 -35.81 66.27
N ASN A 4 -41.03 -36.77 65.92
CA ASN A 4 -40.72 -37.78 64.91
C ASN A 4 -40.81 -37.24 63.46
N SER A 5 -41.47 -36.10 63.26
CA SER A 5 -41.61 -35.45 61.96
C SER A 5 -40.41 -34.54 61.66
N GLN A 6 -39.97 -33.75 62.64
CA GLN A 6 -38.79 -32.89 62.50
C GLN A 6 -37.49 -33.68 62.36
N MET A 7 -37.37 -34.82 63.06
CA MET A 7 -36.20 -35.69 62.91
C MET A 7 -36.11 -36.31 61.51
N LYS A 8 -37.24 -36.69 60.91
CA LYS A 8 -37.30 -37.20 59.53
C LYS A 8 -36.97 -36.15 58.49
N GLU A 9 -37.46 -34.93 58.68
CA GLU A 9 -37.21 -33.80 57.77
C GLU A 9 -35.73 -33.39 57.78
N ASN A 10 -35.11 -33.31 58.96
CA ASN A 10 -33.67 -33.06 59.07
C ASN A 10 -32.82 -34.19 58.47
N MET A 11 -33.20 -35.45 58.68
CA MET A 11 -32.49 -36.58 58.05
C MET A 11 -32.63 -36.58 56.52
N MET A 12 -33.78 -36.17 55.99
CA MET A 12 -34.01 -36.07 54.55
C MET A 12 -33.22 -34.91 53.94
N LEU A 13 -33.17 -33.74 54.60
CA LEU A 13 -32.35 -32.60 54.18
C LEU A 13 -30.85 -32.93 54.20
N GLN A 14 -30.40 -33.65 55.23
CA GLN A 14 -29.00 -34.05 55.37
C GLN A 14 -28.60 -35.11 54.32
N ALA A 15 -29.52 -36.02 53.97
CA ALA A 15 -29.31 -36.97 52.88
C ALA A 15 -29.30 -36.27 51.51
N MET A 16 -30.14 -35.26 51.28
CA MET A 16 -30.14 -34.46 50.06
C MET A 16 -28.86 -33.61 49.92
N ASP A 17 -28.37 -33.04 51.01
CA ASP A 17 -27.13 -32.25 51.03
C ASP A 17 -25.90 -33.11 50.71
N GLU A 18 -25.82 -34.32 51.28
CA GLU A 18 -24.72 -35.26 50.98
C GLU A 18 -24.78 -35.78 49.53
N VAL A 19 -25.98 -36.05 48.98
CA VAL A 19 -26.11 -36.44 47.55
C VAL A 19 -25.70 -35.30 46.62
N LEU A 20 -26.16 -34.07 46.88
CA LEU A 20 -25.79 -32.90 46.08
C LEU A 20 -24.28 -32.63 46.12
N LYS A 21 -23.65 -32.83 47.28
CA LYS A 21 -22.21 -32.64 47.46
C LYS A 21 -21.37 -33.66 46.70
N VAL A 22 -21.82 -34.92 46.64
CA VAL A 22 -21.17 -35.98 45.86
C VAL A 22 -21.26 -35.67 44.36
N ASP A 23 -22.44 -35.27 43.87
CA ASP A 23 -22.65 -34.93 42.46
C ASP A 23 -21.82 -33.71 42.04
N LEU A 24 -21.70 -32.71 42.92
CA LEU A 24 -20.91 -31.50 42.67
C LEU A 24 -19.40 -31.79 42.65
N GLN A 25 -18.94 -32.74 43.47
CA GLN A 25 -17.55 -33.22 43.42
C GLN A 25 -17.26 -34.01 42.14
N ALA A 26 -18.19 -34.84 41.67
CA ALA A 26 -18.07 -35.57 40.42
C ALA A 26 -17.99 -34.60 39.21
N LEU A 27 -18.89 -33.61 39.17
CA LEU A 27 -18.88 -32.58 38.12
C LEU A 27 -17.57 -31.78 38.11
N LYS A 28 -17.01 -31.46 39.29
CA LYS A 28 -15.72 -30.76 39.41
C LYS A 28 -14.56 -31.61 38.89
N ALA A 29 -14.58 -32.92 39.12
CA ALA A 29 -13.57 -33.83 38.58
C ALA A 29 -13.62 -33.91 37.06
N GLU A 30 -14.83 -34.01 36.48
CA GLU A 30 -15.03 -34.02 35.03
C GLU A 30 -14.57 -32.71 34.38
N LEU A 31 -14.91 -31.56 34.98
CA LEU A 31 -14.46 -30.24 34.51
C LEU A 31 -12.94 -30.10 34.56
N SER A 32 -12.31 -30.52 35.66
CA SER A 32 -10.85 -30.50 35.79
C SER A 32 -10.17 -31.38 34.73
N GLN A 33 -10.76 -32.54 34.43
CA GLN A 33 -10.23 -33.44 33.39
C GLN A 33 -10.37 -32.81 32.00
N LEU A 34 -11.50 -32.14 31.71
CA LEU A 34 -11.70 -31.42 30.46
C LEU A 34 -10.68 -30.29 30.28
N THR A 35 -10.39 -29.52 31.34
CA THR A 35 -9.40 -28.42 31.32
C THR A 35 -7.98 -28.95 31.05
N THR A 36 -7.58 -30.05 31.71
CA THR A 36 -6.26 -30.65 31.46
C THR A 36 -6.10 -31.18 30.03
N ASN A 37 -7.16 -31.76 29.48
CA ASN A 37 -7.18 -32.23 28.09
C ASN A 37 -7.08 -31.07 27.10
N LEU A 38 -7.82 -29.98 27.33
CA LEU A 38 -7.74 -28.77 26.51
C LEU A 38 -6.35 -28.12 26.58
N ALA A 39 -5.75 -28.03 27.76
CA ALA A 39 -4.39 -27.50 27.93
C ALA A 39 -3.34 -28.34 27.19
N ALA A 40 -3.46 -29.68 27.25
CA ALA A 40 -2.58 -30.58 26.50
C ALA A 40 -2.75 -30.43 24.98
N ILE A 41 -3.99 -30.27 24.49
CA ILE A 41 -4.29 -30.01 23.07
C ILE A 41 -3.69 -28.68 22.64
N VAL A 42 -3.90 -27.60 23.40
CA VAL A 42 -3.34 -26.28 23.10
C VAL A 42 -1.82 -26.34 23.05
N LYS A 43 -1.16 -26.94 24.06
CA LYS A 43 0.30 -27.08 24.08
C LYS A 43 0.83 -27.84 22.87
N LYS A 44 0.15 -28.92 22.46
CA LYS A 44 0.50 -29.71 21.27
C LYS A 44 0.31 -28.94 19.97
N VAL A 45 -0.76 -28.15 19.86
CA VAL A 45 -1.01 -27.29 18.70
C VAL A 45 0.04 -26.19 18.64
N THR A 46 0.34 -25.51 19.75
CA THR A 46 1.34 -24.46 19.82
C THR A 46 2.74 -24.97 19.51
N SER A 47 3.14 -26.14 20.01
CA SER A 47 4.44 -26.72 19.68
C SER A 47 4.56 -27.10 18.20
N ASN A 48 3.48 -27.60 17.62
CA ASN A 48 3.46 -27.97 16.20
C ASN A 48 3.53 -26.72 15.29
N VAL A 49 2.84 -25.64 15.68
CA VAL A 49 2.89 -24.36 14.98
C VAL A 49 4.28 -23.70 15.13
N MET A 50 4.87 -23.69 16.33
CA MET A 50 6.24 -23.18 16.52
C MET A 50 7.25 -23.94 15.67
N SER A 51 7.20 -25.28 15.66
CA SER A 51 8.10 -26.08 14.85
C SER A 51 7.92 -25.81 13.35
N GLN A 52 6.69 -25.59 12.88
CA GLN A 52 6.45 -25.19 11.48
C GLN A 52 6.99 -23.79 11.16
N VAL A 53 6.93 -22.87 12.12
CA VAL A 53 7.47 -21.51 11.97
C VAL A 53 9.00 -21.51 12.00
N GLU A 54 9.62 -22.22 12.93
CA GLU A 54 11.09 -22.40 12.99
C GLU A 54 11.61 -23.06 11.72
N GLN A 55 10.96 -24.13 11.25
CA GLN A 55 11.36 -24.81 10.02
C GLN A 55 11.16 -23.93 8.77
N ALA A 56 10.14 -23.06 8.76
CA ALA A 56 9.97 -22.07 7.70
C ALA A 56 11.03 -20.96 7.79
N LEU A 57 11.42 -20.56 9.00
CA LEU A 57 12.44 -19.53 9.22
C LEU A 57 13.83 -20.02 8.81
N GLU A 58 14.20 -21.26 9.16
CA GLU A 58 15.46 -21.88 8.73
C GLU A 58 15.54 -22.01 7.20
N ARG A 59 14.47 -22.50 6.54
CA ARG A 59 14.44 -22.57 5.07
C ARG A 59 14.57 -21.21 4.40
N ASN A 60 13.99 -20.17 4.98
CA ASN A 60 14.11 -18.80 4.47
C ASN A 60 15.50 -18.21 4.74
N CYS A 61 16.15 -18.56 5.85
CA CYS A 61 17.53 -18.17 6.15
C CYS A 61 18.53 -18.84 5.19
N ASP A 62 18.35 -20.12 4.89
CA ASP A 62 19.19 -20.86 3.92
C ASP A 62 19.02 -20.27 2.51
N GLN A 63 17.80 -19.91 2.13
CA GLN A 63 17.54 -19.16 0.87
C GLN A 63 18.17 -17.76 0.89
N ALA A 64 18.22 -17.07 2.04
CA ALA A 64 18.83 -15.75 2.16
C ALA A 64 20.37 -15.79 2.06
N GLU A 65 21.03 -16.89 2.43
CA GLU A 65 22.47 -17.07 2.19
C GLU A 65 22.79 -17.34 0.71
N GLU A 66 21.89 -17.98 -0.03
CA GLU A 66 21.99 -18.20 -1.47
C GLU A 66 21.79 -16.89 -2.27
N VAL A 67 21.00 -15.93 -1.72
CA VAL A 67 20.74 -14.60 -2.30
C VAL A 67 21.96 -13.67 -2.32
N LYS A 68 22.99 -13.89 -1.49
CA LYS A 68 24.24 -13.09 -1.51
C LYS A 68 25.05 -13.22 -2.81
N ARG A 69 24.68 -14.14 -3.71
CA ARG A 69 25.36 -14.38 -5.00
C ARG A 69 24.62 -13.79 -6.22
N LEU A 70 23.46 -13.17 -6.04
CA LEU A 70 22.60 -12.74 -7.15
C LEU A 70 22.76 -11.24 -7.50
N PRO A 71 22.53 -10.85 -8.77
CA PRO A 71 22.59 -9.46 -9.23
C PRO A 71 21.58 -8.55 -8.50
N GLU A 72 21.89 -7.25 -8.36
CA GLU A 72 21.11 -6.24 -7.60
C GLU A 72 19.61 -6.18 -7.98
N SER A 73 19.26 -6.49 -9.23
CA SER A 73 17.86 -6.57 -9.71
C SER A 73 17.04 -7.68 -9.01
N GLU A 74 17.66 -8.80 -8.64
CA GLU A 74 16.97 -9.88 -7.91
C GLU A 74 16.87 -9.58 -6.40
N GLN A 75 17.81 -8.80 -5.85
CA GLN A 75 17.78 -8.38 -4.45
C GLN A 75 16.58 -7.46 -4.15
N GLY A 76 16.21 -6.60 -5.11
CA GLY A 76 14.99 -5.78 -5.01
C GLY A 76 13.71 -6.62 -4.94
N LYS A 77 13.63 -7.67 -5.78
CA LYS A 77 12.48 -8.61 -5.80
C LYS A 77 12.39 -9.41 -4.51
N VAL A 78 13.53 -9.90 -3.99
CA VAL A 78 13.57 -10.60 -2.71
C VAL A 78 13.16 -9.67 -1.56
N LEU A 79 13.62 -8.41 -1.57
CA LEU A 79 13.24 -7.43 -0.54
C LEU A 79 11.74 -7.11 -0.59
N GLU A 80 11.17 -6.93 -1.78
CA GLU A 80 9.73 -6.70 -1.97
C GLU A 80 8.91 -7.90 -1.50
N HIS A 81 9.32 -9.12 -1.83
CA HIS A 81 8.67 -10.34 -1.39
C HIS A 81 8.76 -10.53 0.14
N VAL A 82 9.91 -10.22 0.74
CA VAL A 82 10.11 -10.20 2.20
C VAL A 82 9.20 -9.17 2.86
N LEU A 83 8.99 -8.00 2.24
CA LEU A 83 8.10 -6.97 2.74
C LEU A 83 6.61 -7.35 2.65
N LEU A 84 6.22 -8.04 1.58
CA LEU A 84 4.87 -8.55 1.39
C LEU A 84 4.54 -9.66 2.40
N LEU A 85 5.49 -10.58 2.63
CA LEU A 85 5.40 -11.60 3.67
C LEU A 85 5.35 -10.97 5.06
N SER A 86 6.19 -9.97 5.31
CA SER A 86 6.17 -9.13 6.51
C SER A 86 4.81 -8.48 6.74
N HIS A 87 4.18 -7.93 5.70
CA HIS A 87 2.84 -7.35 5.80
C HIS A 87 1.78 -8.38 6.19
N ASN A 88 1.80 -9.55 5.55
CA ASN A 88 0.88 -10.64 5.85
C ASN A 88 1.05 -11.13 7.30
N VAL A 89 2.29 -11.37 7.74
CA VAL A 89 2.61 -11.79 9.11
C VAL A 89 2.15 -10.76 10.13
N SER A 90 2.42 -9.46 9.92
CA SER A 90 1.96 -8.38 10.80
C SER A 90 0.43 -8.32 10.92
N SER A 91 -0.27 -8.51 9.79
CA SER A 91 -1.74 -8.51 9.78
C SER A 91 -2.33 -9.71 10.54
N ARG A 92 -1.74 -10.90 10.40
CA ARG A 92 -2.16 -12.12 11.09
C ARG A 92 -1.89 -12.03 12.59
N LEU A 93 -0.73 -11.50 12.98
CA LEU A 93 -0.41 -11.20 14.37
C LEU A 93 -1.43 -10.23 14.98
N GLY A 94 -1.74 -9.14 14.29
CA GLY A 94 -2.75 -8.19 14.77
C GLY A 94 -4.15 -8.80 14.96
N ARG A 95 -4.54 -9.76 14.10
CA ARG A 95 -5.81 -10.51 14.25
C ARG A 95 -5.80 -11.46 15.44
N LEU A 96 -4.67 -12.13 15.69
CA LEU A 96 -4.50 -13.01 16.84
C LEU A 96 -4.53 -12.22 18.14
N GLU A 97 -3.81 -11.09 18.20
CA GLU A 97 -3.80 -10.18 19.34
C GLU A 97 -5.20 -9.66 19.68
N SER A 98 -5.96 -9.24 18.67
CA SER A 98 -7.33 -8.74 18.88
C SER A 98 -8.32 -9.86 19.21
N ALA A 99 -8.08 -11.10 18.78
CA ALA A 99 -8.84 -12.27 19.25
C ALA A 99 -8.49 -12.64 20.71
N TRP A 100 -7.24 -12.44 21.12
CA TRP A 100 -6.76 -12.71 22.47
C TRP A 100 -7.27 -11.67 23.47
N LEU A 101 -7.21 -10.37 23.12
CA LEU A 101 -7.81 -9.28 23.89
C LEU A 101 -9.32 -9.49 24.11
N ARG A 102 -10.06 -9.89 23.06
CA ARG A 102 -11.49 -10.22 23.21
C ARG A 102 -11.74 -11.40 24.14
N ARG A 103 -10.86 -12.41 24.16
CA ARG A 103 -10.98 -13.51 25.14
C ARG A 103 -10.73 -13.04 26.56
N LEU A 104 -9.70 -12.22 26.79
CA LEU A 104 -9.43 -11.65 28.10
C LEU A 104 -10.58 -10.75 28.59
N GLU A 105 -11.21 -9.99 27.69
CA GLU A 105 -12.41 -9.21 28.00
C GLU A 105 -13.60 -10.11 28.39
N VAL A 106 -13.81 -11.21 27.66
CA VAL A 106 -14.86 -12.21 27.98
C VAL A 106 -14.58 -12.92 29.30
N GLU A 107 -13.33 -13.31 29.57
CA GLU A 107 -12.89 -13.90 30.84
C GLU A 107 -12.98 -12.89 32.02
N ALA A 108 -12.70 -11.60 31.78
CA ALA A 108 -12.90 -10.52 32.76
C ALA A 108 -14.38 -10.27 33.08
N GLN A 109 -15.26 -10.55 32.12
CA GLN A 109 -16.71 -10.39 32.26
C GLN A 109 -17.38 -11.63 32.90
N GLU A 110 -16.82 -12.82 32.69
CA GLU A 110 -17.22 -14.07 33.39
C GLU A 110 -16.72 -14.11 34.84
N THR A 111 -15.53 -13.58 35.12
CA THR A 111 -14.97 -13.48 36.50
C THR A 111 -15.71 -12.47 37.39
N ALA A 112 -16.53 -11.59 36.82
CA ALA A 112 -17.42 -10.72 37.59
C ALA A 112 -18.60 -11.46 38.27
N PHE A 113 -18.87 -12.73 37.90
CA PHE A 113 -19.97 -13.52 38.45
C PHE A 113 -19.55 -14.65 39.42
N GLN A 114 -18.26 -14.87 39.65
CA GLN A 114 -17.79 -15.81 40.68
C GLN A 114 -16.54 -15.27 41.38
N GLN A 115 -16.75 -14.50 42.44
CA GLN A 115 -15.78 -14.43 43.54
C GLN A 115 -15.90 -15.74 44.35
N ASP A 116 -15.05 -16.73 44.06
CA ASP A 116 -14.06 -17.20 45.04
C ASP A 116 -13.14 -18.30 44.46
N LYS A 117 -11.83 -18.12 44.67
CA LYS A 117 -10.74 -19.11 44.62
C LYS A 117 -10.61 -20.05 43.41
N PHE A 118 -9.80 -19.62 42.43
CA PHE A 118 -8.61 -20.34 41.95
C PHE A 118 -7.74 -19.33 41.19
N GLY A 119 -6.63 -18.89 41.81
CA GLY A 119 -5.67 -17.99 41.15
C GLY A 119 -4.84 -18.75 40.10
N PRO A 120 -4.50 -18.14 38.96
CA PRO A 120 -3.60 -18.75 38.00
C PRO A 120 -2.20 -18.92 38.62
N THR A 121 -1.51 -20.02 38.34
CA THR A 121 -0.12 -20.22 38.74
C THR A 121 0.75 -19.09 38.20
N ARG A 122 1.38 -18.33 39.11
CA ARG A 122 2.18 -17.12 38.86
C ARG A 122 3.24 -17.27 37.75
N GLY A 123 3.71 -18.48 37.48
CA GLY A 123 4.70 -18.78 36.44
C GLY A 123 4.14 -18.76 35.01
N ASP A 124 2.90 -19.22 34.79
CA ASP A 124 2.31 -19.30 33.44
C ASP A 124 1.91 -17.92 32.91
N SER A 125 1.46 -17.03 33.80
CA SER A 125 1.15 -15.63 33.48
C SER A 125 2.42 -14.83 33.12
N LEU A 126 3.57 -15.12 33.74
CA LEU A 126 4.83 -14.44 33.43
C LEU A 126 5.37 -14.84 32.05
N VAL A 127 5.31 -16.13 31.70
CA VAL A 127 5.74 -16.62 30.38
C VAL A 127 4.82 -16.09 29.27
N LEU A 128 3.51 -16.06 29.50
CA LEU A 128 2.54 -15.49 28.54
C LEU A 128 2.74 -13.98 28.35
N ASN A 129 3.00 -13.23 29.42
CA ASN A 129 3.28 -11.79 29.31
C ASN A 129 4.59 -11.52 28.57
N SER A 130 5.63 -12.31 28.81
CA SER A 130 6.91 -12.22 28.08
C SER A 130 6.74 -12.51 26.58
N LEU A 131 6.01 -13.57 26.22
CA LEU A 131 5.70 -13.88 24.82
C LEU A 131 4.84 -12.81 24.16
N TRP A 132 3.91 -12.19 24.91
CA TRP A 132 3.12 -11.08 24.42
C TRP A 132 3.96 -9.84 24.13
N GLU A 133 4.90 -9.51 25.01
CA GLU A 133 5.85 -8.42 24.80
C GLU A 133 6.74 -8.65 23.57
N GLU A 134 7.26 -9.88 23.39
CA GLU A 134 8.04 -10.25 22.20
C GLU A 134 7.22 -10.16 20.89
N LEU A 135 5.95 -10.57 20.93
CA LEU A 135 5.04 -10.46 19.76
C LEU A 135 4.76 -9.00 19.40
N GLN A 136 4.52 -8.13 20.39
CA GLN A 136 4.33 -6.70 20.17
C GLN A 136 5.60 -6.05 19.60
N GLN A 137 6.76 -6.38 20.16
CA GLN A 137 8.04 -5.88 19.67
C GLN A 137 8.29 -6.30 18.22
N THR A 138 8.10 -7.59 17.91
CA THR A 138 8.23 -8.11 16.55
C THR A 138 7.30 -7.38 15.59
N ARG A 139 6.05 -7.13 16.00
CA ARG A 139 5.07 -6.39 15.18
C ARG A 139 5.52 -4.96 14.91
N ASP A 140 6.08 -4.27 15.88
CA ASP A 140 6.52 -2.89 15.73
C ASP A 140 7.79 -2.77 14.88
N GLU A 141 8.73 -3.69 15.02
CA GLU A 141 9.89 -3.82 14.11
C GLU A 141 9.44 -4.10 12.66
N LEU A 142 8.41 -4.93 12.50
CA LEU A 142 7.85 -5.26 11.19
C LEU A 142 7.15 -4.06 10.52
N LYS A 143 6.37 -3.31 11.29
CA LYS A 143 5.77 -2.03 10.84
C LYS A 143 6.86 -1.00 10.52
N ALA A 144 7.90 -0.91 11.33
CA ALA A 144 9.01 0.01 11.10
C ALA A 144 9.74 -0.34 9.80
N SER A 145 9.98 -1.64 9.56
CA SER A 145 10.57 -2.14 8.31
C SER A 145 9.69 -1.85 7.10
N GLN A 146 8.37 -2.05 7.19
CA GLN A 146 7.43 -1.70 6.12
C GLN A 146 7.38 -0.20 5.86
N LYS A 147 7.41 0.62 6.91
CA LYS A 147 7.43 2.08 6.78
C LYS A 147 8.74 2.55 6.16
N TRP A 148 9.86 1.96 6.55
CA TRP A 148 11.18 2.22 5.97
C TRP A 148 11.18 1.86 4.49
N ALA A 149 10.71 0.66 4.14
CA ALA A 149 10.54 0.21 2.77
C ALA A 149 9.65 1.13 1.93
N ALA A 150 8.45 1.49 2.39
CA ALA A 150 7.55 2.39 1.66
C ALA A 150 8.11 3.82 1.48
N GLN A 151 9.15 4.18 2.24
CA GLN A 151 9.87 5.45 2.12
C GLN A 151 11.05 5.37 1.15
N HIS A 152 11.71 4.21 1.05
CA HIS A 152 12.98 4.03 0.33
C HIS A 152 12.88 3.16 -0.92
N LEU A 153 11.83 2.36 -1.09
CA LEU A 153 11.55 1.63 -2.33
C LEU A 153 10.72 2.49 -3.28
N LEU A 154 11.19 2.54 -4.51
CA LEU A 154 10.49 3.14 -5.62
C LEU A 154 9.53 2.10 -6.24
N PRO A 155 8.38 2.54 -6.78
CA PRO A 155 7.41 1.63 -7.37
C PRO A 155 7.98 0.94 -8.62
N ALA A 156 7.42 -0.23 -8.94
CA ALA A 156 7.62 -0.94 -10.21
C ALA A 156 9.08 -1.28 -10.56
N GLY A 157 9.93 -1.48 -9.55
CA GLY A 157 11.34 -1.83 -9.72
C GLY A 157 12.21 -0.70 -10.30
N CYS A 158 11.75 0.55 -10.25
CA CYS A 158 12.53 1.68 -10.71
C CYS A 158 13.76 1.94 -9.81
N GLU A 159 14.93 2.16 -10.38
CA GLU A 159 16.17 2.44 -9.62
C GLU A 159 16.30 3.91 -9.21
N THR A 160 15.61 4.80 -9.91
CA THR A 160 15.71 6.26 -9.71
C THR A 160 14.35 6.93 -9.79
N ALA A 161 14.21 8.04 -9.08
CA ALA A 161 13.10 8.98 -9.14
C ALA A 161 13.64 10.41 -9.20
N ILE A 162 12.84 11.37 -9.64
CA ILE A 162 13.16 12.79 -9.52
C ILE A 162 12.39 13.37 -8.34
N LEU A 163 13.12 13.99 -7.42
CA LEU A 163 12.58 14.70 -6.27
C LEU A 163 12.41 16.19 -6.58
N PHE A 164 11.21 16.69 -6.30
CA PHE A 164 10.84 18.11 -6.28
C PHE A 164 10.62 18.51 -4.82
N PRO A 165 11.63 19.10 -4.14
CA PRO A 165 11.63 19.23 -2.68
C PRO A 165 10.54 20.19 -2.14
N MET A 166 10.09 21.14 -2.96
CA MET A 166 9.06 22.12 -2.62
C MET A 166 8.44 22.68 -3.90
N ARG A 167 7.27 23.33 -3.76
CA ARG A 167 6.68 24.14 -4.84
C ARG A 167 7.56 25.36 -5.07
N SER A 168 8.00 25.62 -6.30
CA SER A 168 8.88 26.75 -6.61
C SER A 168 8.89 27.04 -8.11
N LYS A 169 8.84 28.33 -8.48
CA LYS A 169 8.95 28.80 -9.87
C LYS A 169 10.30 28.51 -10.53
N LYS A 170 11.27 27.96 -9.80
CA LYS A 170 12.60 27.65 -10.32
C LYS A 170 12.82 26.14 -10.51
N ILE A 171 11.98 25.31 -9.89
CA ILE A 171 12.14 23.86 -9.87
C ILE A 171 11.27 23.26 -10.97
N PHE A 172 11.90 22.55 -11.90
CA PHE A 172 11.26 21.82 -12.99
C PHE A 172 12.22 20.78 -13.56
N GLY A 173 11.72 19.87 -14.39
CA GLY A 173 12.56 19.05 -15.27
C GLY A 173 12.24 19.31 -16.73
N SER A 174 13.26 19.47 -17.57
CA SER A 174 13.12 19.53 -19.03
C SER A 174 13.26 18.13 -19.59
N VAL A 175 12.28 17.66 -20.36
CA VAL A 175 12.30 16.33 -20.98
C VAL A 175 12.61 16.50 -22.46
N HIS A 176 13.56 15.72 -22.99
CA HIS A 176 13.92 15.73 -24.41
C HIS A 176 13.52 14.40 -25.06
N PRO A 177 12.30 14.32 -25.64
CA PRO A 177 11.83 13.12 -26.32
C PRO A 177 12.82 12.61 -27.37
N THR A 178 12.92 11.29 -27.50
CA THR A 178 13.84 10.64 -28.47
C THR A 178 13.29 10.61 -29.89
N ALA A 179 12.00 10.93 -30.05
CA ALA A 179 11.29 11.00 -31.32
C ALA A 179 10.42 12.26 -31.37
N GLY A 180 9.98 12.65 -32.57
CA GLY A 180 9.19 13.86 -32.78
C GLY A 180 7.82 13.80 -32.10
N MET A 181 7.33 14.96 -31.67
CA MET A 181 6.04 15.11 -30.96
C MET A 181 4.86 15.44 -31.90
N ALA A 182 4.99 15.12 -33.20
CA ALA A 182 3.87 15.16 -34.14
C ALA A 182 2.98 13.92 -33.94
N LEU A 183 1.95 14.01 -33.10
CA LEU A 183 1.17 12.85 -32.65
C LEU A 183 -0.30 12.93 -33.06
N HIS A 184 -0.81 11.84 -33.64
CA HIS A 184 -2.25 11.59 -33.84
C HIS A 184 -2.86 10.79 -32.69
N SER A 185 -2.03 10.10 -31.92
CA SER A 185 -2.43 9.38 -30.72
C SER A 185 -1.27 9.32 -29.75
N PHE A 186 -1.54 9.14 -28.47
CA PHE A 186 -0.50 8.85 -27.51
C PHE A 186 -1.02 8.07 -26.31
N THR A 187 -0.08 7.49 -25.57
CA THR A 187 -0.27 7.06 -24.18
C THR A 187 0.89 7.59 -23.36
N ALA A 188 0.61 8.19 -22.21
CA ALA A 188 1.63 8.67 -21.28
C ALA A 188 1.34 8.09 -19.89
N CYS A 189 2.32 7.40 -19.31
CA CYS A 189 2.23 6.76 -18.00
C CYS A 189 3.30 7.30 -17.06
N ILE A 190 2.96 7.52 -15.79
CA ILE A 190 3.88 8.04 -14.79
C ILE A 190 3.50 7.59 -13.39
N TRP A 191 4.52 7.27 -12.57
CA TRP A 191 4.37 7.10 -11.13
C TRP A 191 4.66 8.41 -10.42
N ILE A 192 3.76 8.83 -9.53
CA ILE A 192 3.95 10.04 -8.72
C ILE A 192 3.64 9.79 -7.25
N LYS A 193 4.39 10.46 -6.37
CA LYS A 193 4.13 10.59 -4.93
C LYS A 193 4.14 12.06 -4.61
N VAL A 194 2.97 12.69 -4.71
CA VAL A 194 2.81 14.12 -4.48
C VAL A 194 2.89 14.44 -2.98
N THR A 195 3.58 15.50 -2.60
CA THR A 195 3.59 15.99 -1.22
C THR A 195 2.30 16.73 -0.90
N GLU A 196 1.85 17.58 -1.81
CA GLU A 196 0.63 18.37 -1.70
C GLU A 196 0.05 18.64 -3.10
N ALA A 197 -1.26 18.45 -3.25
CA ALA A 197 -2.01 18.75 -4.47
C ALA A 197 -3.02 19.87 -4.19
N LEU A 198 -2.77 21.05 -4.78
CA LEU A 198 -3.65 22.22 -4.71
C LEU A 198 -4.72 22.19 -5.81
N ASP A 199 -5.39 23.32 -6.07
CA ASP A 199 -6.44 23.44 -7.08
C ASP A 199 -5.95 23.07 -8.50
N LYS A 200 -4.69 23.37 -8.83
CA LYS A 200 -4.02 22.88 -10.03
C LYS A 200 -2.55 22.63 -9.70
N THR A 201 -2.07 21.41 -9.90
CA THR A 201 -0.67 21.01 -9.66
C THR A 201 -0.17 20.21 -10.86
N ILE A 202 0.75 20.77 -11.64
CA ILE A 202 1.16 20.20 -12.92
C ILE A 202 2.13 19.04 -12.71
N VAL A 203 1.77 17.85 -13.18
CA VAL A 203 2.68 16.71 -13.19
C VAL A 203 3.62 16.82 -14.38
N PHE A 204 3.06 16.92 -15.59
CA PHE A 204 3.80 17.25 -16.80
C PHE A 204 2.96 18.12 -17.74
N SER A 205 3.64 18.90 -18.57
CA SER A 205 3.01 19.69 -19.61
C SER A 205 3.87 19.75 -20.88
N TYR A 206 3.21 19.61 -22.01
CA TYR A 206 3.75 19.83 -23.34
C TYR A 206 2.98 20.96 -24.01
N GLY A 207 3.70 21.83 -24.72
CA GLY A 207 3.05 22.74 -25.64
C GLY A 207 4.00 23.53 -26.52
N THR A 208 3.44 24.15 -27.55
CA THR A 208 4.15 24.93 -28.56
C THR A 208 4.08 26.42 -28.28
N LYS A 209 4.69 27.25 -29.14
CA LYS A 209 4.54 28.70 -29.05
C LYS A 209 3.11 29.17 -29.31
N LEU A 210 2.33 28.41 -30.09
CA LEU A 210 0.96 28.75 -30.46
C LEU A 210 -0.04 28.29 -29.40
N ASN A 211 0.16 27.10 -28.86
CA ASN A 211 -0.71 26.53 -27.84
C ASN A 211 0.13 25.97 -26.68
N PRO A 212 0.06 26.59 -25.48
CA PRO A 212 0.77 26.10 -24.31
C PRO A 212 0.16 24.83 -23.70
N TYR A 213 -1.06 24.47 -24.09
CA TYR A 213 -1.87 23.42 -23.48
C TYR A 213 -2.08 22.21 -24.43
N GLU A 214 -1.05 21.84 -25.18
CA GLU A 214 -1.15 20.72 -26.13
C GLU A 214 -1.41 19.39 -25.42
N ILE A 215 -0.63 19.09 -24.39
CA ILE A 215 -0.87 17.93 -23.52
C ILE A 215 -0.55 18.35 -22.08
N GLN A 216 -1.47 18.12 -21.15
CA GLN A 216 -1.20 18.27 -19.72
C GLN A 216 -1.74 17.10 -18.92
N LEU A 217 -0.98 16.64 -17.94
CA LEU A 217 -1.49 15.87 -16.83
C LEU A 217 -1.27 16.69 -15.55
N TYR A 218 -2.35 16.98 -14.84
CA TYR A 218 -2.29 17.74 -13.60
C TYR A 218 -3.22 17.17 -12.54
N LEU A 219 -2.97 17.56 -11.30
CA LEU A 219 -3.79 17.22 -10.15
C LEU A 219 -4.63 18.41 -9.73
N SER A 220 -5.88 18.17 -9.35
CA SER A 220 -6.79 19.16 -8.78
C SER A 220 -7.35 18.59 -7.49
N ARG A 221 -6.77 19.00 -6.35
CA ARG A 221 -6.98 18.37 -5.04
C ARG A 221 -6.72 16.85 -5.11
N ASP A 222 -7.76 16.05 -4.95
CA ASP A 222 -7.73 14.58 -4.99
C ASP A 222 -7.96 14.00 -6.39
N SER A 223 -8.14 14.85 -7.40
CA SER A 223 -8.51 14.46 -8.76
C SER A 223 -7.30 14.50 -9.69
N ALA A 224 -7.23 13.57 -10.64
CA ALA A 224 -6.28 13.59 -11.75
C ALA A 224 -6.99 14.07 -13.04
N VAL A 225 -6.35 14.94 -13.81
CA VAL A 225 -6.93 15.55 -15.01
C VAL A 225 -5.96 15.47 -16.18
N LEU A 226 -6.42 14.89 -17.29
CA LEU A 226 -5.75 14.90 -18.59
C LEU A 226 -6.39 15.99 -19.46
N VAL A 227 -5.56 16.78 -20.12
CA VAL A 227 -5.96 17.82 -21.08
C VAL A 227 -5.24 17.58 -22.40
N VAL A 228 -5.97 17.72 -23.52
CA VAL A 228 -5.41 17.68 -24.87
C VAL A 228 -5.91 18.87 -25.67
N SER A 229 -5.04 19.72 -26.20
CA SER A 229 -5.43 20.91 -26.97
C SER A 229 -6.34 21.90 -26.20
N GLY A 230 -6.07 22.11 -24.91
CA GLY A 230 -6.70 23.16 -24.08
C GLY A 230 -7.84 22.74 -23.14
N ASP A 231 -8.20 23.63 -22.21
CA ASP A 231 -9.04 23.36 -21.02
C ASP A 231 -10.49 22.89 -21.29
N GLN A 232 -10.98 23.04 -22.51
CA GLN A 232 -12.29 22.52 -22.94
C GLN A 232 -12.26 21.02 -23.23
N HIS A 233 -11.08 20.48 -23.53
CA HIS A 233 -10.84 19.10 -23.93
C HIS A 233 -10.12 18.36 -22.81
N LYS A 234 -10.86 18.09 -21.72
CA LYS A 234 -10.30 17.47 -20.51
C LYS A 234 -11.11 16.29 -20.00
N LEU A 235 -10.39 15.35 -19.40
CA LEU A 235 -10.94 14.17 -18.74
C LEU A 235 -10.42 14.13 -17.31
N ALA A 236 -11.31 13.94 -16.33
CA ALA A 236 -10.95 13.96 -14.92
C ALA A 236 -11.44 12.71 -14.18
N VAL A 237 -10.61 12.20 -13.27
CA VAL A 237 -10.96 11.14 -12.31
C VAL A 237 -10.88 11.73 -10.91
N LYS A 238 -11.99 11.66 -10.17
CA LYS A 238 -12.06 12.12 -8.76
C LYS A 238 -11.54 11.05 -7.81
N ASN A 239 -11.08 11.46 -6.62
CA ASN A 239 -10.59 10.56 -5.58
C ASN A 239 -9.44 9.63 -6.04
N ALA A 240 -8.67 10.05 -7.04
CA ALA A 240 -7.52 9.29 -7.53
C ALA A 240 -6.33 9.45 -6.60
N VAL A 241 -6.06 10.67 -6.13
CA VAL A 241 -4.78 11.01 -5.50
C VAL A 241 -4.90 11.12 -3.98
N VAL A 242 -3.97 10.48 -3.29
CA VAL A 242 -3.74 10.66 -1.85
C VAL A 242 -2.31 11.18 -1.65
N PRO A 243 -2.13 12.40 -1.11
CA PRO A 243 -0.80 12.93 -0.83
C PRO A 243 0.05 11.99 0.03
N GLY A 244 1.34 11.90 -0.29
CA GLY A 244 2.29 11.01 0.39
C GLY A 244 2.20 9.53 0.00
N LYS A 245 1.31 9.13 -0.92
CA LYS A 245 1.24 7.77 -1.47
C LYS A 245 1.62 7.76 -2.94
N TRP A 246 2.28 6.68 -3.37
CA TRP A 246 2.54 6.45 -4.79
C TRP A 246 1.21 6.12 -5.50
N ILE A 247 1.05 6.68 -6.70
CA ILE A 247 -0.02 6.38 -7.63
C ILE A 247 0.54 6.32 -9.04
N HIS A 248 0.07 5.35 -9.81
CA HIS A 248 0.34 5.25 -11.23
C HIS A 248 -0.81 5.87 -12.02
N LEU A 249 -0.50 6.82 -12.90
CA LEU A 249 -1.47 7.48 -13.77
C LEU A 249 -1.07 7.25 -15.23
N CYS A 250 -2.02 6.78 -16.05
CA CYS A 250 -1.85 6.78 -17.50
C CYS A 250 -2.98 7.54 -18.20
N GLY A 251 -2.62 8.45 -19.10
CA GLY A 251 -3.55 9.08 -20.03
C GLY A 251 -3.31 8.56 -21.44
N ALA A 252 -4.38 8.18 -22.15
CA ALA A 252 -4.31 7.83 -23.57
C ALA A 252 -5.33 8.64 -24.37
N TRP A 253 -4.95 9.02 -25.59
CA TRP A 253 -5.79 9.82 -26.49
C TRP A 253 -5.58 9.44 -27.97
N SER A 254 -6.63 9.54 -28.79
CA SER A 254 -6.60 9.34 -30.25
C SER A 254 -7.40 10.42 -30.98
N SER A 255 -6.83 10.97 -32.05
CA SER A 255 -7.44 12.01 -32.88
C SER A 255 -8.62 11.53 -33.71
N GLU A 256 -8.75 10.23 -33.98
CA GLU A 256 -9.75 9.69 -34.91
C GLU A 256 -11.19 10.07 -34.53
N ASN A 257 -11.50 10.01 -33.24
CA ASN A 257 -12.80 10.37 -32.66
C ASN A 257 -12.67 11.14 -31.34
N GLY A 258 -11.50 11.69 -31.07
CA GLY A 258 -11.19 12.34 -29.79
C GLY A 258 -11.36 11.40 -28.59
N SER A 259 -11.14 10.10 -28.77
CA SER A 259 -11.23 9.14 -27.65
C SER A 259 -10.11 9.38 -26.67
N ALA A 260 -10.46 9.63 -25.41
CA ALA A 260 -9.54 9.81 -24.30
C ALA A 260 -9.86 8.80 -23.20
N SER A 261 -8.83 8.31 -22.52
CA SER A 261 -8.98 7.48 -21.33
C SER A 261 -7.96 7.86 -20.27
N LEU A 262 -8.36 7.74 -19.00
CA LEU A 262 -7.51 7.95 -17.84
C LEU A 262 -7.56 6.69 -16.97
N TRP A 263 -6.37 6.21 -16.58
CA TRP A 263 -6.17 4.98 -15.85
C TRP A 263 -5.46 5.26 -14.54
N VAL A 264 -5.87 4.56 -13.49
CA VAL A 264 -5.30 4.66 -12.14
C VAL A 264 -4.84 3.27 -11.72
N ASN A 265 -3.55 3.13 -11.38
CA ASN A 265 -2.97 1.86 -10.92
C ASN A 265 -3.24 0.67 -11.86
N GLY A 266 -3.22 0.93 -13.18
CA GLY A 266 -3.44 -0.09 -14.20
C GLY A 266 -4.89 -0.36 -14.57
N GLU A 267 -5.84 0.25 -13.86
CA GLU A 267 -7.28 0.07 -14.08
C GLU A 267 -7.91 1.27 -14.78
N LEU A 268 -8.87 1.02 -15.66
CA LEU A 268 -9.58 2.08 -16.38
C LEU A 268 -10.47 2.84 -15.41
N ALA A 269 -10.22 4.14 -15.28
CA ALA A 269 -10.94 4.98 -14.32
C ALA A 269 -11.93 5.95 -14.99
N ALA A 270 -11.63 6.43 -16.20
CA ALA A 270 -12.56 7.24 -16.98
C ALA A 270 -12.29 7.17 -18.49
N THR A 271 -13.33 7.42 -19.28
CA THR A 271 -13.25 7.60 -20.73
C THR A 271 -14.08 8.79 -21.19
N ALA A 272 -13.71 9.38 -22.33
CA ALA A 272 -14.49 10.39 -23.03
C ALA A 272 -14.28 10.25 -24.55
N LEU A 273 -15.23 10.78 -25.31
CA LEU A 273 -15.13 11.00 -26.75
C LEU A 273 -15.12 12.51 -27.02
N ASP A 274 -14.85 12.91 -28.26
CA ASP A 274 -14.85 14.30 -28.71
C ASP A 274 -13.87 15.21 -27.94
N VAL A 275 -12.83 14.61 -27.34
CA VAL A 275 -11.72 15.35 -26.73
C VAL A 275 -10.75 15.70 -27.84
N ALA A 276 -10.77 16.96 -28.31
CA ALA A 276 -9.90 17.46 -29.37
C ALA A 276 -9.91 16.53 -30.61
N ASP A 277 -11.10 16.20 -31.12
CA ASP A 277 -11.25 15.37 -32.31
C ASP A 277 -10.57 16.00 -33.53
N ALA A 278 -10.02 15.15 -34.40
CA ALA A 278 -9.24 15.54 -35.59
C ALA A 278 -8.02 16.45 -35.31
N HIS A 279 -7.65 16.67 -34.04
CA HIS A 279 -6.46 17.43 -33.68
C HIS A 279 -5.20 16.63 -34.00
N THR A 280 -4.12 17.33 -34.28
CA THR A 280 -2.77 16.73 -34.34
C THR A 280 -1.92 17.49 -33.36
N VAL A 281 -1.36 16.79 -32.37
CA VAL A 281 -0.39 17.40 -31.47
C VAL A 281 0.83 17.79 -32.32
N PRO A 282 1.17 19.08 -32.42
CA PRO A 282 2.25 19.54 -33.27
C PRO A 282 3.62 19.31 -32.62
N ASP A 283 4.64 19.05 -33.45
CA ASP A 283 6.03 18.96 -33.01
C ASP A 283 6.65 20.35 -32.71
N GLY A 284 7.87 20.37 -32.18
CA GLY A 284 8.63 21.59 -31.92
C GLY A 284 8.18 22.36 -30.66
N GLY A 285 7.42 21.69 -29.78
CA GLY A 285 7.06 22.20 -28.46
C GLY A 285 8.13 21.93 -27.40
N ILE A 286 7.78 22.25 -26.16
CA ILE A 286 8.63 22.01 -24.99
C ILE A 286 7.84 21.11 -24.05
N LEU A 287 8.43 19.97 -23.66
CA LEU A 287 7.89 19.07 -22.65
C LEU A 287 8.64 19.28 -21.32
N GLN A 288 7.88 19.48 -20.25
CA GLN A 288 8.42 19.69 -18.92
C GLN A 288 7.64 18.92 -17.87
N ILE A 289 8.33 18.58 -16.78
CA ILE A 289 7.75 17.98 -15.58
C ILE A 289 7.79 18.99 -14.42
N GLY A 290 6.72 18.97 -13.63
CA GLY A 290 6.55 19.77 -12.42
C GLY A 290 6.15 21.23 -12.61
N GLN A 291 5.98 21.70 -13.85
CA GLN A 291 5.57 23.07 -14.16
C GLN A 291 4.67 23.12 -15.39
N GLU A 292 3.85 24.16 -15.47
CA GLU A 292 3.09 24.50 -16.67
C GLU A 292 4.00 25.16 -17.71
N LYS A 293 3.92 24.70 -18.96
CA LYS A 293 4.49 25.43 -20.07
C LYS A 293 3.62 26.65 -20.36
N ASN A 294 3.96 27.81 -19.81
CA ASN A 294 3.22 29.07 -20.00
C ASN A 294 4.11 30.22 -20.49
N GLY A 295 5.41 29.98 -20.69
CA GLY A 295 6.37 30.92 -21.26
C GLY A 295 6.81 30.62 -22.71
N CYS A 296 7.56 31.55 -23.29
CA CYS A 296 8.15 31.41 -24.64
C CYS A 296 9.20 30.30 -24.74
N CYS A 297 9.78 29.95 -23.60
CA CYS A 297 11.11 29.42 -23.48
C CYS A 297 11.17 28.48 -22.26
N THR A 298 12.04 27.47 -22.31
CA THR A 298 12.24 26.52 -21.21
C THR A 298 12.58 27.28 -19.92
N GLY A 299 11.81 27.06 -18.86
CA GLY A 299 12.06 27.68 -17.55
C GLY A 299 11.43 29.07 -17.36
N GLY A 300 10.64 29.56 -18.32
CA GLY A 300 10.01 30.88 -18.26
C GLY A 300 8.51 30.83 -17.94
N GLY A 301 8.01 31.84 -17.23
CA GLY A 301 6.57 32.07 -17.01
C GLY A 301 5.96 31.33 -15.80
N PHE A 302 6.73 30.51 -15.10
CA PHE A 302 6.20 29.59 -14.09
C PHE A 302 5.48 30.26 -12.92
N ASP A 303 4.43 29.57 -12.46
CA ASP A 303 3.66 29.92 -11.29
C ASP A 303 3.86 28.89 -10.17
N GLU A 304 4.17 29.38 -8.98
CA GLU A 304 4.40 28.56 -7.79
C GLU A 304 3.13 27.85 -7.36
N ALA A 305 1.98 28.50 -7.57
CA ALA A 305 0.67 27.93 -7.31
C ALA A 305 0.36 26.71 -8.18
N LEU A 306 1.08 26.51 -9.29
CA LEU A 306 0.93 25.36 -10.21
C LEU A 306 2.01 24.29 -10.05
N ALA A 307 3.10 24.60 -9.33
CA ALA A 307 4.30 23.78 -9.27
C ALA A 307 4.07 22.43 -8.56
N PHE A 308 4.69 21.37 -9.08
CA PHE A 308 4.72 20.08 -8.39
C PHE A 308 5.70 20.08 -7.22
N SER A 309 5.33 19.36 -6.16
CA SER A 309 6.25 18.98 -5.09
C SER A 309 5.99 17.53 -4.72
N GLY A 310 7.05 16.75 -4.55
CA GLY A 310 6.95 15.30 -4.38
C GLY A 310 8.02 14.55 -5.17
N LYS A 311 7.76 13.27 -5.45
CA LYS A 311 8.62 12.42 -6.27
C LYS A 311 7.87 11.93 -7.51
N LEU A 312 8.59 11.72 -8.61
CA LEU A 312 8.07 11.02 -9.78
C LEU A 312 9.09 10.02 -10.32
N THR A 313 8.62 8.95 -10.96
CA THR A 313 9.45 7.95 -11.63
C THR A 313 8.65 7.27 -12.74
N GLY A 314 9.30 6.42 -13.55
CA GLY A 314 8.64 5.62 -14.57
C GLY A 314 7.87 6.44 -15.60
N PHE A 315 8.31 7.66 -15.92
CA PHE A 315 7.65 8.47 -16.95
C PHE A 315 7.95 7.89 -18.34
N ASN A 316 6.92 7.35 -18.98
CA ASN A 316 6.99 6.75 -20.31
C ASN A 316 5.89 7.32 -21.22
N MET A 317 6.18 7.43 -22.51
CA MET A 317 5.23 7.91 -23.51
C MET A 317 5.38 7.17 -24.83
N TRP A 318 4.24 6.81 -25.43
CA TRP A 318 4.11 6.17 -26.72
C TRP A 318 3.32 7.04 -27.70
N ASP A 319 3.59 6.90 -29.00
CA ASP A 319 2.86 7.53 -30.11
C ASP A 319 1.57 6.80 -30.52
N ARG A 320 1.12 5.86 -29.68
CA ARG A 320 -0.08 5.06 -29.90
C ARG A 320 -0.88 4.90 -28.61
N VAL A 321 -2.14 4.51 -28.78
CA VAL A 321 -2.97 4.02 -27.68
C VAL A 321 -2.50 2.61 -27.28
N LEU A 322 -2.12 2.44 -26.02
CA LEU A 322 -1.82 1.13 -25.44
C LEU A 322 -3.11 0.36 -25.13
N SER A 323 -3.03 -0.96 -25.20
CA SER A 323 -4.11 -1.84 -24.73
C SER A 323 -4.22 -1.83 -23.19
N ALA A 324 -5.37 -2.26 -22.67
CA ALA A 324 -5.59 -2.39 -21.22
C ALA A 324 -4.53 -3.28 -20.55
N GLN A 325 -4.10 -4.36 -21.20
CA GLN A 325 -3.06 -5.26 -20.70
C GLN A 325 -1.69 -4.58 -20.64
N GLU A 326 -1.34 -3.80 -21.66
CA GLU A 326 -0.09 -3.04 -21.68
C GLU A 326 -0.07 -1.97 -20.59
N ILE A 327 -1.19 -1.27 -20.36
CA ILE A 327 -1.32 -0.28 -19.29
C ILE A 327 -1.26 -0.92 -17.91
N ALA A 328 -1.92 -2.06 -17.70
CA ALA A 328 -1.82 -2.80 -16.45
C ALA A 328 -0.39 -3.27 -16.17
N ALA A 329 0.34 -3.69 -17.22
CA ALA A 329 1.77 -4.03 -17.09
C ALA A 329 2.63 -2.81 -16.71
N GLN A 330 2.25 -1.58 -17.10
CA GLN A 330 2.96 -0.36 -16.68
C GLN A 330 2.85 -0.07 -15.16
N SER A 331 1.84 -0.63 -14.47
CA SER A 331 1.71 -0.55 -13.02
C SER A 331 2.28 -1.76 -12.26
N GLY A 332 2.71 -2.80 -12.96
CA GLY A 332 3.15 -4.06 -12.36
C GLY A 332 4.60 -4.04 -11.85
N GLU A 333 5.01 -5.17 -11.28
CA GLU A 333 6.43 -5.44 -10.98
C GLU A 333 7.24 -5.42 -12.30
N ASP A 334 8.44 -4.86 -12.26
CA ASP A 334 9.34 -4.62 -13.42
C ASP A 334 8.86 -3.63 -14.50
N ALA A 335 7.80 -2.84 -14.26
CA ALA A 335 7.31 -1.90 -15.28
C ALA A 335 8.36 -0.87 -15.74
N CYS A 336 9.33 -0.53 -14.89
CA CYS A 336 10.42 0.37 -15.27
C CYS A 336 11.35 -0.19 -16.37
N GLY A 337 11.29 -1.50 -16.64
CA GLY A 337 11.93 -2.13 -17.80
C GLY A 337 11.18 -1.92 -19.12
N ILE A 338 9.89 -1.60 -19.07
CA ILE A 338 9.05 -1.37 -20.26
C ILE A 338 9.09 0.12 -20.60
N ARG A 339 9.59 0.45 -21.79
CA ARG A 339 9.89 1.82 -22.19
C ARG A 339 9.02 2.30 -23.36
N GLY A 340 8.65 3.57 -23.31
CA GLY A 340 8.01 4.25 -24.42
C GLY A 340 8.97 4.53 -25.57
N ASN A 341 8.43 4.66 -26.79
CA ASN A 341 9.21 5.02 -27.98
C ASN A 341 9.40 6.55 -28.13
N ILE A 342 8.56 7.35 -27.49
CA ILE A 342 8.72 8.82 -27.42
C ILE A 342 9.51 9.21 -26.17
N ILE A 343 9.14 8.63 -25.02
CA ILE A 343 9.82 8.81 -23.74
C ILE A 343 9.97 7.44 -23.08
N GLY A 344 11.20 7.07 -22.76
CA GLY A 344 11.56 5.89 -22.00
C GLY A 344 12.27 6.26 -20.70
N TRP A 345 11.72 5.87 -19.55
CA TRP A 345 12.38 6.13 -18.27
C TRP A 345 13.78 5.47 -18.21
N GLY A 346 14.77 6.22 -17.74
CA GLY A 346 16.16 5.80 -17.66
C GLY A 346 16.96 5.83 -18.97
N VAL A 347 16.33 6.16 -20.11
CA VAL A 347 17.02 6.29 -21.41
C VAL A 347 16.77 7.61 -22.12
N THR A 348 15.60 8.23 -21.91
CA THR A 348 15.29 9.58 -22.40
C THR A 348 15.89 10.60 -21.47
N GLU A 349 16.56 11.62 -22.02
CA GLU A 349 17.21 12.66 -21.24
C GLU A 349 16.16 13.52 -20.53
N VAL A 350 16.27 13.59 -19.20
CA VAL A 350 15.51 14.52 -18.37
C VAL A 350 16.51 15.36 -17.57
N LEU A 351 16.54 16.66 -17.85
CA LEU A 351 17.43 17.60 -17.18
C LEU A 351 16.68 18.27 -16.01
N PRO A 352 17.05 17.99 -14.75
CA PRO A 352 16.45 18.64 -13.60
C PRO A 352 17.06 20.03 -13.35
N TYR A 353 16.24 20.98 -12.91
CA TYR A 353 16.64 22.37 -12.67
C TYR A 353 16.18 22.89 -11.30
N GLY A 354 16.89 23.90 -10.80
CA GLY A 354 16.50 24.75 -9.66
C GLY A 354 16.38 24.05 -8.30
N GLY A 355 16.87 22.82 -8.18
CA GLY A 355 16.78 21.99 -6.98
C GLY A 355 16.04 20.67 -7.19
N ALA A 356 15.47 20.42 -8.37
CA ALA A 356 15.08 19.07 -8.75
C ALA A 356 16.35 18.20 -8.83
N GLN A 357 16.26 16.94 -8.38
CA GLN A 357 17.40 16.03 -8.42
C GLN A 357 16.95 14.58 -8.50
N TYR A 358 17.79 13.75 -9.11
CA TYR A 358 17.63 12.30 -9.05
C TYR A 358 17.89 11.80 -7.64
N VAL A 359 17.07 10.85 -7.21
CA VAL A 359 17.18 10.11 -5.95
C VAL A 359 16.98 8.64 -6.24
N SER A 360 17.72 7.78 -5.53
CA SER A 360 17.57 6.32 -5.54
C SER A 360 16.85 5.86 -4.28
#